data_AF-A0A7K0VEI5-F1
#
_entry.id   AF-A0A7K0VEI5-F1
#
_cell.length_a   1.000
_cell.length_b   1.000
_cell.length_c   1.000
_cell.angle_alpha   90.00
_cell.angle_beta   90.00
_cell.angle_gamma   90.00
#
_symmetry.space_group_name_H-M   'P 1'
#
loop_
_entity.id
_entity.type
_entity.pdbx_description
1 polymer ?
#
loop_
_entity_poly.entity_id
_entity_poly.type
_entity_poly.pdbx_seq_one_letter_code
_entity_poly.pdbx_strand_id
1 'polypeptide(L)'
;MPIPLSRRDFLGATTLVATAIATGNHLASAKNTGAPLPTPTGSLVTRWDTDRWSLGAYSALPVGSAATVRQTLARAIVNNRLVFAGEYTDPDYPATVQGALRSGQRASRALIANGSGPQVIVIGAGMAGVSAGHDLTMNGAEVVVLEARNRVGGRVHTDLTWGVPVEMGAAWVHALKTNPLVPLAQQAQLKLIPSDYDNESFRDTKTGRPSPSAERSSNQLFRLLSQLENSWPNPSTSVASWLRQHGLPANRFSTWAVETGVVQEYGLDATRLGARAPTEGGDFLGGDAFVSGGYQRIPELLADGLDVRLNSPVANVDTSQSNGVYVTLESGAVLTADAVVVAVPVSLLQAQSPSITGLSKAIQAAIGGIATGDLEKVILRYDKQWWGQETVFGIVGGGVPGQSSNLAPGSALRWTEFYNLTDVVGTPALVGFSGGSAARQRPKSDSACVAEALGMLQAAFR
;
A
#
# COMPACT_ATOMS: atom_id res chain seq x y z
N MET A 1 4.04 -4.68 31.91
CA MET A 1 3.14 -4.46 30.76
C MET A 1 3.63 -5.35 29.64
N PRO A 2 2.76 -6.14 28.98
CA PRO A 2 3.19 -6.93 27.83
C PRO A 2 3.62 -5.98 26.71
N ILE A 3 4.73 -6.31 26.06
CA ILE A 3 5.28 -5.59 24.92
C ILE A 3 4.30 -5.79 23.75
N PRO A 4 3.81 -4.72 23.07
CA PRO A 4 2.93 -4.87 21.90
C PRO A 4 3.67 -5.64 20.80
N LEU A 5 2.96 -6.55 20.12
CA LEU A 5 3.51 -7.39 19.05
C LEU A 5 3.54 -6.56 17.76
N SER A 6 4.71 -6.48 17.12
CA SER A 6 4.89 -5.65 15.93
C SER A 6 4.13 -6.17 14.70
N ARG A 7 4.09 -5.35 13.64
CA ARG A 7 3.52 -5.64 12.30
C ARG A 7 3.96 -6.96 11.67
N ARG A 8 5.05 -7.56 12.15
CA ARG A 8 5.68 -8.72 11.52
C ARG A 8 6.02 -9.84 12.47
N ASP A 9 5.96 -9.65 13.78
CA ASP A 9 6.01 -10.79 14.72
C ASP A 9 4.85 -11.77 14.47
N PHE A 10 3.76 -11.33 13.84
CA PHE A 10 2.68 -12.19 13.36
C PHE A 10 3.03 -13.01 12.10
N LEU A 11 3.86 -12.48 11.18
CA LEU A 11 4.33 -13.23 10.00
C LEU A 11 5.42 -14.28 10.36
N GLY A 12 6.04 -14.17 11.54
CA GLY A 12 7.03 -15.15 12.04
C GLY A 12 6.57 -16.05 13.19
N ALA A 13 5.40 -15.81 13.80
CA ALA A 13 4.91 -16.56 14.96
C ALA A 13 3.87 -17.65 14.61
N THR A 14 4.06 -18.38 13.52
CA THR A 14 3.50 -19.75 13.33
C THR A 14 4.28 -20.82 14.10
N THR A 15 5.27 -20.45 14.93
CA THR A 15 5.97 -21.38 15.82
C THR A 15 5.34 -21.42 17.22
N LEU A 16 4.20 -22.11 17.38
CA LEU A 16 3.95 -23.05 18.49
C LEU A 16 2.55 -23.69 18.40
N VAL A 17 2.58 -25.02 18.28
CA VAL A 17 1.49 -26.01 18.40
C VAL A 17 0.62 -26.25 17.16
N ALA A 18 1.21 -26.95 16.18
CA ALA A 18 0.50 -28.00 15.45
C ALA A 18 1.44 -29.20 15.27
N THR A 19 1.43 -30.12 16.24
CA THR A 19 2.02 -31.45 16.08
C THR A 19 1.11 -32.23 15.12
N ALA A 20 1.32 -32.06 13.82
CA ALA A 20 0.73 -32.92 12.80
C ALA A 20 1.88 -33.68 12.13
N ILE A 21 1.86 -35.01 12.31
CA ILE A 21 2.74 -35.95 11.61
C ILE A 21 2.39 -35.86 10.12
N ALA A 22 3.08 -34.99 9.38
CA ALA A 22 3.05 -34.99 7.94
C ALA A 22 3.99 -36.09 7.45
N THR A 23 3.41 -37.23 7.09
CA THR A 23 4.06 -38.17 6.19
C THR A 23 4.22 -37.43 4.85
N GLY A 24 5.45 -37.04 4.56
CA GLY A 24 5.80 -36.29 3.35
C GLY A 24 5.52 -37.10 2.11
N ASN A 25 4.42 -36.77 1.43
CA ASN A 25 4.31 -36.94 -0.01
C ASN A 25 4.66 -35.60 -0.66
N HIS A 26 5.95 -35.37 -0.87
CA HIS A 26 6.42 -34.40 -1.84
C HIS A 26 5.93 -34.84 -3.23
N LEU A 27 4.78 -34.32 -3.67
CA LEU A 27 4.38 -34.43 -5.07
C LEU A 27 5.45 -33.74 -5.91
N ALA A 28 5.96 -34.49 -6.89
CA ALA A 28 7.09 -34.11 -7.71
C ALA A 28 6.89 -32.73 -8.34
N SER A 29 7.87 -31.84 -8.11
CA SER A 29 8.12 -30.67 -8.94
C SER A 29 8.02 -31.08 -10.41
N ALA A 30 7.10 -30.48 -11.15
CA ALA A 30 7.01 -30.66 -12.59
C ALA A 30 8.37 -30.30 -13.19
N LYS A 31 9.09 -31.29 -13.71
CA LYS A 31 10.33 -31.08 -14.48
C LYS A 31 9.97 -30.22 -15.69
N ASN A 32 10.33 -28.95 -15.66
CA ASN A 32 10.17 -28.09 -16.84
C ASN A 32 11.31 -28.42 -17.83
N THR A 33 10.95 -28.68 -19.09
CA THR A 33 11.83 -29.23 -20.12
C THR A 33 12.55 -28.17 -20.94
N GLY A 34 12.81 -26.97 -20.38
CA GLY A 34 13.34 -25.83 -21.13
C GLY A 34 12.38 -25.25 -22.19
N ALA A 35 11.10 -25.62 -22.12
CA ALA A 35 10.07 -25.06 -22.99
C ALA A 35 9.73 -23.61 -22.58
N PRO A 36 9.36 -22.73 -23.53
CA PRO A 36 8.89 -21.39 -23.20
C PRO A 36 7.63 -21.47 -22.33
N LEU A 37 7.52 -20.58 -21.36
CA LEU A 37 6.31 -20.43 -20.54
C LEU A 37 5.12 -20.04 -21.43
N PRO A 38 3.89 -20.46 -21.07
CA PRO A 38 2.69 -20.05 -21.78
C PRO A 38 2.58 -18.52 -21.87
N THR A 39 2.06 -18.02 -23.00
CA THR A 39 1.75 -16.59 -23.14
C THR A 39 0.51 -16.23 -22.30
N PRO A 40 0.51 -15.12 -21.56
CA PRO A 40 -0.68 -14.63 -20.87
C PRO A 40 -1.83 -14.34 -21.84
N THR A 41 -3.05 -14.65 -21.45
CA THR A 41 -4.29 -14.30 -22.19
C THR A 41 -4.88 -12.96 -21.77
N GLY A 42 -4.24 -12.26 -20.84
CA GLY A 42 -4.56 -10.90 -20.45
C GLY A 42 -3.49 -10.33 -19.52
N SER A 43 -3.37 -9.00 -19.52
CA SER A 43 -2.49 -8.31 -18.58
C SER A 43 -3.07 -6.98 -18.13
N LEU A 44 -2.79 -6.59 -16.88
CA LEU A 44 -3.08 -5.27 -16.33
C LEU A 44 -1.80 -4.72 -15.66
N VAL A 45 -1.57 -3.42 -15.75
CA VAL A 45 -0.40 -2.74 -15.16
C VAL A 45 -0.87 -1.49 -14.45
N THR A 46 -0.34 -1.24 -13.25
CA THR A 46 -0.70 -0.03 -12.48
C THR A 46 0.27 1.13 -12.74
N ARG A 47 -0.24 2.35 -12.55
CA ARG A 47 0.52 3.59 -12.71
C ARG A 47 0.14 4.66 -11.68
N TRP A 48 0.28 4.34 -10.40
CA TRP A 48 -0.05 5.24 -9.31
C TRP A 48 0.88 6.46 -9.24
N ASP A 49 2.16 6.30 -9.60
CA ASP A 49 3.16 7.39 -9.59
C ASP A 49 2.86 8.54 -10.58
N THR A 50 2.19 8.22 -11.69
CA THR A 50 1.88 9.13 -12.80
C THR A 50 0.39 9.46 -12.88
N ASP A 51 -0.43 8.84 -12.04
CA ASP A 51 -1.82 9.23 -11.87
C ASP A 51 -1.91 10.61 -11.18
N ARG A 52 -2.53 11.57 -11.86
CA ARG A 52 -2.60 12.97 -11.41
C ARG A 52 -3.28 13.19 -10.06
N TRP A 53 -4.09 12.23 -9.60
CA TRP A 53 -4.85 12.29 -8.36
C TRP A 53 -4.28 11.38 -7.28
N SER A 54 -3.07 10.86 -7.46
CA SER A 54 -2.39 9.99 -6.49
C SER A 54 -0.91 10.26 -6.40
N LEU A 55 -0.20 10.45 -7.51
CA LEU A 55 1.24 10.77 -7.57
C LEU A 55 2.10 9.83 -6.69
N GLY A 56 1.67 8.58 -6.54
CA GLY A 56 2.27 7.56 -5.67
C GLY A 56 1.23 6.65 -4.99
N ALA A 57 1.74 5.61 -4.31
CA ALA A 57 0.94 4.53 -3.75
C ALA A 57 0.92 4.52 -2.21
N TYR A 58 2.02 4.86 -1.54
CA TYR A 58 2.16 4.76 -0.08
C TYR A 58 2.64 6.05 0.59
N SER A 59 2.48 6.12 1.91
CA SER A 59 3.17 7.12 2.73
C SER A 59 4.16 6.44 3.67
N ALA A 60 5.40 6.94 3.73
CA ALA A 60 6.47 6.36 4.52
C ALA A 60 7.25 7.45 5.27
N LEU A 61 7.98 7.07 6.31
CA LEU A 61 8.92 7.97 6.98
C LEU A 61 10.30 7.91 6.34
N PRO A 62 10.76 8.96 5.64
CA PRO A 62 12.12 9.02 5.16
C PRO A 62 13.12 9.24 6.32
N VAL A 63 14.40 9.06 6.01
CA VAL A 63 15.51 9.39 6.92
C VAL A 63 15.39 10.83 7.39
N GLY A 64 15.57 11.06 8.69
CA GLY A 64 15.53 12.39 9.30
C GLY A 64 14.14 12.88 9.66
N SER A 65 13.07 12.15 9.30
CA SER A 65 11.71 12.53 9.69
C SER A 65 11.52 12.51 11.20
N ALA A 66 10.80 13.51 11.70
CA ALA A 66 10.35 13.54 13.08
C ALA A 66 9.38 12.38 13.32
N ALA A 67 9.52 11.68 14.45
CA ALA A 67 8.61 10.60 14.84
C ALA A 67 7.16 11.08 15.03
N THR A 68 6.96 12.38 15.24
CA THR A 68 5.65 12.99 15.46
C THR A 68 4.96 13.46 14.18
N VAL A 69 5.56 13.28 13.00
CA VAL A 69 5.08 13.92 11.77
C VAL A 69 3.62 13.58 11.44
N ARG A 70 3.24 12.29 11.55
CA ARG A 70 1.85 11.85 11.34
C ARG A 70 0.90 12.41 12.39
N GLN A 71 1.35 12.47 13.64
CA GLN A 71 0.56 13.00 14.77
C GLN A 71 0.35 14.50 14.67
N THR A 72 1.34 15.25 14.15
CA THR A 72 1.19 16.67 13.83
C THR A 72 0.06 16.88 12.82
N LEU A 73 0.00 16.09 11.75
CA LEU A 73 -1.09 16.17 10.77
C LEU A 73 -2.42 15.66 11.35
N ALA A 74 -2.38 14.61 12.18
CA ALA A 74 -3.56 14.05 12.83
C ALA A 74 -4.24 15.00 13.83
N ARG A 75 -3.48 15.93 14.42
CA ARG A 75 -3.98 16.92 15.38
C ARG A 75 -4.18 18.30 14.77
N ALA A 76 -3.81 18.48 13.50
CA ALA A 76 -3.90 19.76 12.83
C ALA A 76 -5.38 20.15 12.65
N ILE A 77 -5.72 21.30 13.22
CA ILE A 77 -6.98 22.00 13.01
C ILE A 77 -6.59 23.41 12.54
N VAL A 78 -6.96 23.77 11.32
CA VAL A 78 -6.63 25.08 10.73
C VAL A 78 -7.84 25.98 10.85
N ASN A 79 -7.65 27.13 11.51
CA ASN A 79 -8.67 28.16 11.75
C ASN A 79 -10.00 27.61 12.32
N ASN A 80 -9.94 26.54 13.12
CA ASN A 80 -11.11 25.82 13.68
C ASN A 80 -12.09 25.26 12.63
N ARG A 81 -11.66 25.12 11.37
CA ARG A 81 -12.54 24.76 10.25
C ARG A 81 -12.00 23.65 9.36
N LEU A 82 -10.69 23.45 9.28
CA LEU A 82 -10.09 22.43 8.42
C LEU A 82 -9.34 21.38 9.22
N VAL A 83 -9.59 20.12 8.88
CA VAL A 83 -8.86 18.95 9.40
C VAL A 83 -8.38 18.06 8.25
N PHE A 84 -7.32 17.28 8.50
CA PHE A 84 -6.78 16.32 7.53
C PHE A 84 -7.19 14.89 7.86
N ALA A 85 -7.51 14.13 6.81
CA ALA A 85 -7.75 12.69 6.85
C ALA A 85 -6.95 11.99 5.75
N GLY A 86 -6.51 10.78 6.01
CA GLY A 86 -5.65 9.99 5.13
C GLY A 86 -4.73 9.08 5.95
N GLU A 87 -4.32 7.96 5.38
CA GLU A 87 -3.43 7.00 6.06
C GLU A 87 -2.11 7.63 6.54
N TYR A 88 -1.68 8.73 5.91
CA TYR A 88 -0.52 9.52 6.33
C TYR A 88 -0.70 10.25 7.68
N THR A 89 -1.91 10.20 8.26
CA THR A 89 -2.24 10.78 9.56
C THR A 89 -2.50 9.72 10.64
N ASP A 90 -2.32 8.43 10.34
CA ASP A 90 -2.50 7.34 11.29
C ASP A 90 -1.13 6.69 11.58
N PRO A 91 -0.57 6.84 12.80
CA PRO A 91 0.71 6.24 13.17
C PRO A 91 0.62 4.75 13.48
N ASP A 92 -0.58 4.22 13.77
CA ASP A 92 -0.79 2.82 14.10
C ASP A 92 -0.93 1.99 12.82
N TYR A 93 -1.56 2.55 11.78
CA TYR A 93 -1.81 1.83 10.53
C TYR A 93 -1.45 2.65 9.28
N PRO A 94 -0.21 3.19 9.20
CA PRO A 94 0.21 3.99 8.05
C PRO A 94 0.22 3.15 6.77
N ALA A 95 -0.01 3.79 5.62
CA ALA A 95 -0.05 3.16 4.30
C ALA A 95 -1.13 2.09 4.10
N THR A 96 -2.10 1.95 5.03
CA THR A 96 -3.17 0.95 4.94
C THR A 96 -4.56 1.55 4.70
N VAL A 97 -5.48 0.73 4.20
CA VAL A 97 -6.91 1.08 4.10
C VAL A 97 -7.53 1.30 5.49
N GLN A 98 -7.07 0.55 6.51
CA GLN A 98 -7.53 0.70 7.89
C GLN A 98 -7.14 2.06 8.48
N GLY A 99 -5.90 2.50 8.26
CA GLY A 99 -5.45 3.83 8.67
C GLY A 99 -6.24 4.94 7.96
N ALA A 100 -6.58 4.75 6.68
CA ALA A 100 -7.45 5.67 5.96
C ALA A 100 -8.85 5.74 6.61
N LEU A 101 -9.51 4.60 6.86
CA LEU A 101 -10.81 4.54 7.54
C LEU A 101 -10.78 5.25 8.91
N ARG A 102 -9.83 4.87 9.77
CA ARG A 102 -9.64 5.44 11.12
C ARG A 102 -9.39 6.94 11.09
N SER A 103 -8.59 7.41 10.13
CA SER A 103 -8.30 8.83 9.98
C SER A 103 -9.54 9.66 9.61
N GLY A 104 -10.46 9.09 8.82
CA GLY A 104 -11.74 9.73 8.49
C GLY A 104 -12.62 9.88 9.72
N GLN A 105 -12.79 8.80 10.49
CA GLN A 105 -13.52 8.82 11.77
C GLN A 105 -12.88 9.77 12.80
N ARG A 106 -11.53 9.88 12.81
CA ARG A 106 -10.81 10.85 13.66
C ARG A 106 -11.12 12.29 13.21
N ALA A 107 -11.09 12.57 11.91
CA ALA A 107 -11.38 13.90 11.37
C ALA A 107 -12.84 14.34 11.68
N SER A 108 -13.81 13.44 11.50
CA SER A 108 -15.21 13.64 11.89
C SER A 108 -15.33 14.05 13.36
N ARG A 109 -14.80 13.24 14.28
CA ARG A 109 -14.81 13.52 15.73
C ARG A 109 -14.14 14.85 16.08
N ALA A 110 -13.06 15.21 15.39
CA ALA A 110 -12.36 16.47 15.62
C ALA A 110 -13.23 17.68 15.24
N LEU A 111 -13.97 17.64 14.13
CA LEU A 111 -14.88 18.72 13.76
C LEU A 111 -16.07 18.83 14.72
N ILE A 112 -16.68 17.70 15.08
CA ILE A 112 -17.79 17.66 16.05
C ILE A 112 -17.35 18.24 17.40
N ALA A 113 -16.18 17.82 17.91
CA ALA A 113 -15.67 18.30 19.19
C ALA A 113 -15.30 19.80 19.18
N ASN A 114 -14.97 20.37 18.02
CA ASN A 114 -14.70 21.79 17.87
C ASN A 114 -15.96 22.64 17.70
N GLY A 115 -17.16 22.03 17.71
CA GLY A 115 -18.41 22.75 17.48
C GLY A 115 -18.49 23.35 16.08
N SER A 116 -17.83 22.74 15.10
CA SER A 116 -17.99 23.13 13.71
C SER A 116 -19.47 23.05 13.32
N GLY A 117 -19.95 24.03 12.54
CA GLY A 117 -21.35 24.09 12.13
C GLY A 117 -21.78 22.88 11.28
N PRO A 118 -23.10 22.72 11.05
CA PRO A 118 -23.64 21.51 10.46
C PRO A 118 -23.19 21.28 9.02
N GLN A 119 -22.72 22.29 8.28
CA GLN A 119 -22.36 22.14 6.86
C GLN A 119 -20.88 21.80 6.70
N VAL A 120 -20.58 20.64 6.13
CA VAL A 120 -19.21 20.16 5.95
C VAL A 120 -18.94 19.74 4.51
N ILE A 121 -17.84 20.21 3.94
CA ILE A 121 -17.31 19.69 2.67
C ILE A 121 -16.22 18.66 2.96
N VAL A 122 -16.26 17.51 2.29
CA VAL A 122 -15.18 16.53 2.29
C VAL A 122 -14.52 16.51 0.91
N ILE A 123 -13.20 16.66 0.87
CA ILE A 123 -12.44 16.68 -0.39
C ILE A 123 -11.73 15.33 -0.57
N GLY A 124 -12.18 14.56 -1.55
CA GLY A 124 -11.74 13.21 -1.89
C GLY A 124 -12.69 12.13 -1.37
N ALA A 125 -13.22 11.29 -2.27
CA ALA A 125 -14.03 10.12 -1.96
C ALA A 125 -13.20 8.82 -1.91
N GLY A 126 -11.96 8.91 -1.43
CA GLY A 126 -11.21 7.72 -1.00
C GLY A 126 -11.73 7.20 0.35
N MET A 127 -11.19 6.07 0.83
CA MET A 127 -11.60 5.45 2.11
C MET A 127 -11.68 6.45 3.28
N ALA A 128 -10.68 7.34 3.42
CA ALA A 128 -10.67 8.34 4.48
C ALA A 128 -11.80 9.36 4.36
N GLY A 129 -12.11 9.82 3.15
CA GLY A 129 -13.14 10.82 2.93
C GLY A 129 -14.55 10.25 3.06
N VAL A 130 -14.84 9.10 2.44
CA VAL A 130 -16.17 8.46 2.60
C VAL A 130 -16.41 8.04 4.06
N SER A 131 -15.36 7.62 4.78
CA SER A 131 -15.48 7.34 6.21
C SER A 131 -15.78 8.59 7.03
N ALA A 132 -15.13 9.73 6.72
CA ALA A 132 -15.42 10.99 7.40
C ALA A 132 -16.84 11.47 7.08
N GLY A 133 -17.24 11.44 5.81
CA GLY A 133 -18.57 11.89 5.37
C GLY A 133 -19.70 11.03 5.94
N HIS A 134 -19.52 9.71 5.97
CA HIS A 134 -20.45 8.78 6.60
C HIS A 134 -20.63 9.09 8.09
N ASP A 135 -19.52 9.17 8.83
CA ASP A 135 -19.55 9.41 10.28
C ASP A 135 -20.12 10.79 10.62
N LEU A 136 -19.78 11.84 9.86
CA LEU A 136 -20.35 13.18 10.02
C LEU A 136 -21.87 13.19 9.76
N THR A 137 -22.32 12.54 8.69
CA THR A 137 -23.76 12.45 8.35
C THR A 137 -24.54 11.70 9.42
N MET A 138 -23.99 10.61 9.94
CA MET A 138 -24.59 9.85 11.06
C MET A 138 -24.68 10.68 12.35
N ASN A 139 -23.85 11.72 12.48
CA ASN A 139 -23.90 12.67 13.60
C ASN A 139 -24.69 13.96 13.26
N GLY A 140 -25.47 13.97 12.17
CA GLY A 140 -26.42 15.03 11.83
C GLY A 140 -25.83 16.20 11.04
N ALA A 141 -24.61 16.11 10.53
CA ALA A 141 -24.04 17.11 9.63
C ALA A 141 -24.60 16.97 8.20
N GLU A 142 -24.77 18.10 7.51
CA GLU A 142 -25.01 18.18 6.07
C GLU A 142 -23.68 18.08 5.34
N VAL A 143 -23.45 16.96 4.64
CA VAL A 143 -22.15 16.67 4.01
C VAL A 143 -22.23 16.64 2.49
N VAL A 144 -21.31 17.34 1.84
CA VAL A 144 -21.02 17.19 0.41
C VAL A 144 -19.61 16.63 0.24
N VAL A 145 -19.46 15.52 -0.49
CA VAL A 145 -18.16 14.93 -0.82
C VAL A 145 -17.79 15.30 -2.26
N LEU A 146 -16.66 15.96 -2.46
CA LEU A 146 -16.14 16.36 -3.77
C LEU A 146 -15.03 15.40 -4.19
N GLU A 147 -15.22 14.68 -5.30
CA GLU A 147 -14.25 13.72 -5.82
C GLU A 147 -13.77 14.14 -7.21
N ALA A 148 -12.46 14.17 -7.38
CA ALA A 148 -11.83 14.62 -8.62
C ALA A 148 -11.96 13.60 -9.76
N ARG A 149 -12.08 12.31 -9.44
CA ARG A 149 -12.30 11.22 -10.39
C ARG A 149 -13.77 11.05 -10.72
N ASN A 150 -14.02 10.20 -11.71
CA ASN A 150 -15.34 9.68 -12.07
C ASN A 150 -15.74 8.44 -11.24
N ARG A 151 -15.09 8.19 -10.10
CA ARG A 151 -15.36 7.04 -9.24
C ARG A 151 -14.98 7.30 -7.78
N VAL A 152 -15.62 6.57 -6.87
CA VAL A 152 -15.25 6.47 -5.45
C VAL A 152 -14.07 5.50 -5.27
N GLY A 153 -13.42 5.55 -4.10
CA GLY A 153 -12.44 4.57 -3.63
C GLY A 153 -10.99 5.03 -3.67
N GLY A 154 -10.66 6.01 -4.51
CA GLY A 154 -9.29 6.53 -4.61
C GLY A 154 -8.29 5.43 -4.97
N ARG A 155 -7.31 5.18 -4.08
CA ARG A 155 -6.32 4.08 -4.21
C ARG A 155 -6.85 2.69 -3.84
N VAL A 156 -8.12 2.58 -3.40
CA VAL A 156 -8.86 1.31 -3.40
C VAL A 156 -9.60 1.27 -4.74
N HIS A 157 -9.08 0.49 -5.69
CA HIS A 157 -9.59 0.47 -7.05
C HIS A 157 -9.64 -0.95 -7.60
N THR A 158 -10.81 -1.30 -8.12
CA THR A 158 -11.09 -2.60 -8.74
C THR A 158 -11.32 -2.41 -10.23
N ASP A 159 -10.60 -3.16 -11.06
CA ASP A 159 -10.81 -3.28 -12.50
C ASP A 159 -11.76 -4.45 -12.82
N LEU A 160 -12.61 -4.28 -13.82
CA LEU A 160 -13.62 -5.27 -14.25
C LEU A 160 -13.42 -5.74 -15.69
N THR A 161 -12.32 -5.35 -16.35
CA THR A 161 -12.08 -5.56 -17.78
C THR A 161 -12.01 -7.05 -18.14
N TRP A 162 -11.66 -7.91 -17.18
CA TRP A 162 -11.61 -9.37 -17.35
C TRP A 162 -12.96 -10.06 -17.11
N GLY A 163 -14.04 -9.32 -16.84
CA GLY A 163 -15.34 -9.86 -16.45
C GLY A 163 -15.38 -10.36 -14.99
N VAL A 164 -14.26 -10.26 -14.27
CA VAL A 164 -14.13 -10.56 -12.84
C VAL A 164 -13.39 -9.40 -12.15
N PRO A 165 -13.67 -9.12 -10.86
CA PRO A 165 -12.94 -8.11 -10.08
C PRO A 165 -11.45 -8.39 -9.96
N VAL A 166 -10.62 -7.40 -10.30
CA VAL A 166 -9.17 -7.43 -10.11
C VAL A 166 -8.71 -6.17 -9.37
N GLU A 167 -8.03 -6.35 -8.24
CA GLU A 167 -7.61 -5.22 -7.40
C GLU A 167 -6.35 -4.52 -7.93
N MET A 168 -6.54 -3.33 -8.49
CA MET A 168 -5.47 -2.48 -9.03
C MET A 168 -4.74 -1.68 -7.94
N GLY A 169 -5.40 -1.45 -6.80
CA GLY A 169 -4.87 -0.69 -5.68
C GLY A 169 -4.59 -1.56 -4.46
N ALA A 170 -5.12 -1.17 -3.31
CA ALA A 170 -5.15 -2.05 -2.13
C ALA A 170 -5.82 -3.39 -2.48
N ALA A 171 -5.23 -4.50 -2.01
CA ALA A 171 -5.75 -5.85 -2.27
C ALA A 171 -5.80 -6.75 -1.02
N TRP A 172 -5.26 -6.29 0.12
CA TRP A 172 -5.25 -7.04 1.37
C TRP A 172 -6.04 -6.35 2.49
N VAL A 173 -6.61 -7.16 3.36
CA VAL A 173 -6.98 -6.79 4.73
C VAL A 173 -5.95 -7.40 5.66
N HIS A 174 -5.21 -6.56 6.38
CA HIS A 174 -4.21 -7.01 7.35
C HIS A 174 -4.84 -7.19 8.74
N ALA A 175 -4.24 -7.97 9.63
CA ALA A 175 -4.68 -8.09 11.02
C ALA A 175 -6.17 -8.47 11.19
N LEU A 176 -6.61 -9.58 10.58
CA LEU A 176 -8.03 -9.94 10.48
C LEU A 176 -8.80 -10.01 11.82
N LYS A 177 -8.12 -10.20 12.95
CA LYS A 177 -8.80 -10.26 14.25
C LYS A 177 -9.26 -8.88 14.75
N THR A 178 -8.51 -7.83 14.44
CA THR A 178 -8.70 -6.47 14.99
C THR A 178 -9.08 -5.45 13.93
N ASN A 179 -8.99 -5.79 12.64
CA ASN A 179 -9.20 -4.85 11.57
C ASN A 179 -10.70 -4.50 11.37
N PRO A 180 -11.11 -3.22 11.49
CA PRO A 180 -12.49 -2.78 11.29
C PRO A 180 -13.00 -2.97 9.85
N LEU A 181 -12.13 -3.30 8.90
CA LEU A 181 -12.54 -3.62 7.54
C LEU A 181 -13.13 -5.03 7.41
N VAL A 182 -12.90 -5.94 8.36
CA VAL A 182 -13.48 -7.29 8.32
C VAL A 182 -15.01 -7.29 8.38
N PRO A 183 -15.67 -6.61 9.34
CA PRO A 183 -17.14 -6.52 9.33
C PRO A 183 -17.66 -5.76 8.10
N LEU A 184 -16.94 -4.74 7.61
CA LEU A 184 -17.33 -4.03 6.39
C LEU A 184 -17.20 -4.91 5.13
N ALA A 185 -16.19 -5.77 5.07
CA ALA A 185 -16.02 -6.73 3.99
C ALA A 185 -17.17 -7.75 3.98
N GLN A 186 -17.61 -8.21 5.16
CA GLN A 186 -18.79 -9.07 5.29
C GLN A 186 -20.06 -8.36 4.81
N GLN A 187 -20.28 -7.11 5.21
CA GLN A 187 -21.42 -6.31 4.77
C GLN A 187 -21.40 -6.05 3.25
N ALA A 188 -20.22 -5.82 2.68
CA ALA A 188 -20.00 -5.69 1.24
C ALA A 188 -19.99 -7.04 0.48
N GLN A 189 -20.27 -8.15 1.17
CA GLN A 189 -20.29 -9.52 0.62
C GLN A 189 -19.00 -9.91 -0.09
N LEU A 190 -17.87 -9.45 0.45
CA LEU A 190 -16.54 -9.77 -0.04
C LEU A 190 -16.04 -11.06 0.59
N LYS A 191 -15.24 -11.82 -0.17
CA LYS A 191 -14.53 -12.98 0.35
C LYS A 191 -13.12 -12.54 0.76
N LEU A 192 -12.72 -12.93 1.96
CA LEU A 192 -11.35 -12.77 2.46
C LEU A 192 -10.64 -14.12 2.31
N ILE A 193 -9.68 -14.19 1.40
CA ILE A 193 -8.89 -15.40 1.15
C ILE A 193 -7.59 -15.29 1.94
N PRO A 194 -7.41 -16.08 3.02
CA PRO A 194 -6.22 -15.99 3.86
C PRO A 194 -4.93 -16.16 3.06
N SER A 195 -3.97 -15.30 3.30
CA SER A 195 -2.63 -15.43 2.75
C SER A 195 -1.89 -16.55 3.48
N ASP A 196 -1.33 -17.50 2.73
CA ASP A 196 -0.35 -18.45 3.23
C ASP A 196 1.03 -17.98 2.77
N TYR A 197 1.77 -17.34 3.66
CA TYR A 197 3.14 -16.88 3.39
C TYR A 197 4.18 -17.99 3.57
N ASP A 198 3.84 -19.08 4.26
CA ASP A 198 4.73 -20.22 4.47
C ASP A 198 4.80 -21.10 3.21
N ASN A 199 3.77 -21.07 2.36
CA ASN A 199 3.74 -21.75 1.07
C ASN A 199 4.44 -20.94 -0.05
N GLU A 200 5.71 -20.61 0.18
CA GLU A 200 6.54 -19.79 -0.71
C GLU A 200 7.64 -20.57 -1.44
N SER A 201 8.06 -20.05 -2.60
CA SER A 201 9.17 -20.60 -3.38
C SER A 201 10.09 -19.50 -3.90
N PHE A 202 11.36 -19.55 -3.50
CA PHE A 202 12.38 -18.62 -3.96
C PHE A 202 13.15 -19.19 -5.15
N ARG A 203 13.02 -18.58 -6.33
CA ARG A 203 13.64 -19.08 -7.56
C ARG A 203 14.71 -18.13 -8.10
N ASP A 204 15.89 -18.66 -8.39
CA ASP A 204 17.04 -17.89 -8.88
C ASP A 204 17.01 -17.79 -10.41
N THR A 205 16.95 -16.58 -10.95
CA THR A 205 16.95 -16.32 -12.40
C THR A 205 18.24 -16.74 -13.10
N LYS A 206 19.37 -16.83 -12.38
CA LYS A 206 20.65 -17.32 -12.94
C LYS A 206 20.66 -18.83 -13.11
N THR A 207 19.95 -19.58 -12.28
CA THR A 207 19.96 -21.07 -12.30
C THR A 207 18.68 -21.66 -12.86
N GLY A 208 17.55 -20.95 -12.73
CA GLY A 208 16.21 -21.46 -12.99
C GLY A 208 15.72 -22.40 -11.87
N ARG A 209 16.31 -22.39 -10.67
CA ARG A 209 16.03 -23.38 -9.61
C ARG A 209 15.67 -22.71 -8.29
N PRO A 210 15.01 -23.44 -7.37
CA PRO A 210 14.87 -23.00 -5.98
C PRO A 210 16.21 -22.59 -5.37
N SER A 211 16.19 -21.56 -4.52
CA SER A 211 17.38 -20.87 -4.01
C SER A 211 17.42 -20.87 -2.48
N PRO A 212 18.06 -21.88 -1.86
CA PRO A 212 18.27 -21.90 -0.40
C PRO A 212 19.06 -20.68 0.13
N SER A 213 19.88 -20.04 -0.73
CA SER A 213 20.60 -18.81 -0.35
C SER A 213 19.70 -17.59 -0.25
N ALA A 214 18.66 -17.52 -1.07
CA ALA A 214 17.64 -16.48 -0.98
C ALA A 214 16.79 -16.68 0.27
N GLU A 215 16.34 -17.91 0.52
CA GLU A 215 15.62 -18.29 1.74
C GLU A 215 16.38 -17.90 3.01
N ARG A 216 17.66 -18.30 3.13
CA ARG A 216 18.50 -17.90 4.27
C ARG A 216 18.64 -16.38 4.42
N SER A 217 18.70 -15.65 3.30
CA SER A 217 18.80 -14.18 3.32
C SER A 217 17.48 -13.52 3.72
N SER A 218 16.34 -14.06 3.27
CA SER A 218 15.01 -13.65 3.71
C SER A 218 14.85 -13.85 5.21
N ASN A 219 15.18 -15.05 5.71
CA ASN A 219 15.12 -15.39 7.14
C ASN A 219 16.08 -14.53 7.98
N GLN A 220 17.27 -14.20 7.46
CA GLN A 220 18.18 -13.28 8.14
C GLN A 220 17.61 -11.86 8.19
N LEU A 221 17.07 -11.36 7.07
CA LEU A 221 16.44 -10.05 7.02
C LEU A 221 15.27 -9.97 8.01
N PHE A 222 14.39 -10.96 8.02
CA PHE A 222 13.24 -11.00 8.92
C PHE A 222 13.67 -10.87 10.38
N ARG A 223 14.64 -11.68 10.83
CA ARG A 223 15.19 -11.58 12.19
C ARG A 223 15.76 -10.20 12.51
N LEU A 224 16.44 -9.56 11.56
CA LEU A 224 17.00 -8.22 11.73
C LEU A 224 15.91 -7.15 11.78
N LEU A 225 14.85 -7.28 10.99
CA LEU A 225 13.72 -6.35 11.03
C LEU A 225 12.95 -6.47 12.35
N SER A 226 12.70 -7.69 12.86
CA SER A 226 12.12 -7.87 14.20
C SER A 226 12.96 -7.20 15.30
N GLN A 227 14.30 -7.23 15.19
CA GLN A 227 15.19 -6.51 16.10
C GLN A 227 15.08 -4.99 15.95
N LEU A 228 15.00 -4.49 14.71
CA LEU A 228 14.84 -3.06 14.42
C LEU A 228 13.52 -2.50 14.96
N GLU A 229 12.42 -3.22 14.75
CA GLU A 229 11.07 -2.85 15.18
C GLU A 229 10.99 -2.72 16.71
N ASN A 230 11.67 -3.61 17.42
CA ASN A 230 11.78 -3.61 18.88
C ASN A 230 12.92 -2.71 19.41
N SER A 231 13.50 -1.87 18.56
CA SER A 231 14.57 -0.94 18.92
C SER A 231 14.10 0.52 18.87
N TRP A 232 14.94 1.44 19.34
CA TRP A 232 14.71 2.88 19.22
C TRP A 232 15.84 3.55 18.41
N PRO A 233 15.84 3.40 17.08
CA PRO A 233 16.98 3.79 16.27
C PRO A 233 17.09 5.30 16.12
N ASN A 234 18.31 5.75 15.82
CA ASN A 234 18.60 7.15 15.48
C ASN A 234 17.76 7.57 14.25
N PRO A 235 17.03 8.70 14.30
CA PRO A 235 16.18 9.15 13.20
C PRO A 235 16.95 9.43 11.90
N SER A 236 18.25 9.74 12.00
CA SER A 236 19.12 9.98 10.85
C SER A 236 19.70 8.70 10.23
N THR A 237 19.38 7.52 10.78
CA THR A 237 19.81 6.23 10.22
C THR A 237 18.76 5.73 9.22
N SER A 238 19.19 5.27 8.06
CA SER A 238 18.32 4.54 7.12
C SER A 238 18.21 3.06 7.46
N VAL A 239 17.13 2.40 7.04
CA VAL A 239 16.96 0.94 7.20
C VAL A 239 18.14 0.20 6.59
N ALA A 240 18.58 0.58 5.38
CA ALA A 240 19.74 -0.05 4.74
C ALA A 240 21.05 0.13 5.53
N SER A 241 21.26 1.30 6.15
CA SER A 241 22.44 1.53 7.00
C SER A 241 22.38 0.69 8.27
N TRP A 242 21.22 0.65 8.92
CA TRP A 242 21.01 -0.15 10.12
C TRP A 242 21.24 -1.64 9.85
N LEU A 243 20.65 -2.19 8.78
CA LEU A 243 20.80 -3.61 8.42
C LEU A 243 22.27 -4.00 8.17
N ARG A 244 23.06 -3.14 7.50
CA ARG A 244 24.51 -3.38 7.31
C ARG A 244 25.28 -3.37 8.61
N GLN A 245 24.98 -2.43 9.51
CA GLN A 245 25.63 -2.36 10.83
C GLN A 245 25.34 -3.60 11.68
N HIS A 246 24.20 -4.25 11.47
CA HIS A 246 23.77 -5.45 12.20
C HIS A 246 24.04 -6.75 11.42
N GLY A 247 24.93 -6.70 10.43
CA GLY A 247 25.50 -7.89 9.80
C GLY A 247 24.72 -8.48 8.63
N LEU A 248 23.78 -7.75 8.02
CA LEU A 248 23.21 -8.16 6.74
C LEU A 248 24.28 -8.03 5.64
N PRO A 249 24.67 -9.13 4.95
CA PRO A 249 25.75 -9.10 3.98
C PRO A 249 25.37 -8.35 2.71
N ALA A 250 26.36 -7.72 2.07
CA ALA A 250 26.19 -7.04 0.79
C ALA A 250 26.30 -8.03 -0.37
N ASN A 251 25.25 -8.82 -0.62
CA ASN A 251 25.17 -9.73 -1.75
C ASN A 251 23.79 -9.68 -2.42
N ARG A 252 23.68 -10.26 -3.62
CA ARG A 252 22.44 -10.25 -4.43
C ARG A 252 21.22 -10.84 -3.73
N PHE A 253 21.40 -11.81 -2.83
CA PHE A 253 20.31 -12.45 -2.11
C PHE A 253 19.78 -11.52 -1.01
N SER A 254 20.66 -10.86 -0.28
CA SER A 254 20.29 -9.85 0.70
C SER A 254 19.72 -8.59 0.04
N THR A 255 20.23 -8.19 -1.13
CA THR A 255 19.61 -7.10 -1.92
C THR A 255 18.19 -7.44 -2.34
N TRP A 256 17.97 -8.66 -2.85
CA TRP A 256 16.62 -9.13 -3.20
C TRP A 256 15.71 -9.20 -1.97
N ALA A 257 16.18 -9.75 -0.85
CA ALA A 257 15.40 -9.81 0.38
C ALA A 257 14.99 -8.42 0.86
N VAL A 258 15.90 -7.42 0.81
CA VAL A 258 15.58 -6.03 1.16
C VAL A 258 14.56 -5.42 0.20
N GLU A 259 14.62 -5.76 -1.09
CA GLU A 259 13.62 -5.29 -2.05
C GLU A 259 12.22 -5.77 -1.67
N THR A 260 12.03 -7.08 -1.47
CA THR A 260 10.72 -7.66 -1.16
C THR A 260 10.27 -7.34 0.27
N GLY A 261 11.13 -7.54 1.27
CA GLY A 261 10.80 -7.36 2.69
C GLY A 261 10.78 -5.91 3.18
N VAL A 262 11.32 -4.94 2.43
CA VAL A 262 11.38 -3.52 2.83
C VAL A 262 10.88 -2.60 1.72
N VAL A 263 11.47 -2.63 0.53
CA VAL A 263 11.18 -1.60 -0.48
C VAL A 263 9.75 -1.68 -0.98
N GLN A 264 9.24 -2.88 -1.25
CA GLN A 264 7.84 -3.07 -1.71
C GLN A 264 6.81 -2.76 -0.61
N GLU A 265 7.19 -2.96 0.64
CA GLU A 265 6.32 -2.85 1.82
C GLU A 265 6.10 -1.39 2.27
N TYR A 266 7.04 -0.52 1.92
CA TYR A 266 6.97 0.93 2.20
C TYR A 266 6.91 1.79 0.93
N GLY A 267 7.10 1.19 -0.24
CA GLY A 267 7.24 1.88 -1.52
C GLY A 267 8.46 2.81 -1.60
N LEU A 268 9.45 2.62 -0.74
CA LEU A 268 10.60 3.52 -0.62
C LEU A 268 11.90 2.74 -0.50
N ASP A 269 12.92 3.17 -1.24
CA ASP A 269 14.24 2.53 -1.22
C ASP A 269 14.78 2.50 0.22
N ALA A 270 15.32 1.36 0.65
CA ALA A 270 15.79 1.18 2.04
C ALA A 270 16.90 2.16 2.46
N THR A 271 17.59 2.79 1.50
CA THR A 271 18.57 3.87 1.72
C THR A 271 17.92 5.21 2.06
N ARG A 272 16.66 5.43 1.62
CA ARG A 272 15.84 6.62 1.86
C ARG A 272 14.83 6.42 2.98
N LEU A 273 14.45 5.18 3.27
CA LEU A 273 13.56 4.84 4.37
C LEU A 273 14.28 4.99 5.71
N GLY A 274 13.70 5.78 6.62
CA GLY A 274 14.24 5.97 7.96
C GLY A 274 14.13 4.70 8.80
N ALA A 275 15.11 4.43 9.65
CA ALA A 275 15.12 3.26 10.55
C ALA A 275 13.96 3.27 11.56
N ARG A 276 13.30 4.42 11.76
CA ARG A 276 12.07 4.56 12.56
C ARG A 276 10.79 4.19 11.81
N ALA A 277 10.82 4.05 10.48
CA ALA A 277 9.61 3.66 9.75
C ALA A 277 9.08 2.29 10.18
N PRO A 278 9.93 1.25 10.37
CA PRO A 278 9.46 -0.05 10.88
C PRO A 278 8.98 -0.01 12.33
N THR A 279 9.34 1.00 13.11
CA THR A 279 8.84 1.14 14.49
C THR A 279 7.43 1.76 14.54
N GLU A 280 6.88 2.23 13.40
CA GLU A 280 5.46 2.59 13.29
C GLU A 280 4.61 1.33 13.06
N GLY A 281 3.39 1.30 13.58
CA GLY A 281 2.51 0.13 13.50
C GLY A 281 1.86 -0.21 14.85
N GLY A 282 0.56 -0.52 14.82
CA GLY A 282 -0.18 -1.10 15.94
C GLY A 282 -0.09 -2.63 15.95
N ASP A 283 -0.92 -3.29 16.76
CA ASP A 283 -0.95 -4.75 16.85
C ASP A 283 -1.56 -5.39 15.59
N PHE A 284 -0.80 -6.26 14.91
CA PHE A 284 -1.28 -7.02 13.75
C PHE A 284 -1.64 -8.45 14.17
N LEU A 285 -2.91 -8.68 14.50
CA LEU A 285 -3.36 -9.99 14.99
C LEU A 285 -4.26 -10.69 13.97
N GLY A 286 -4.01 -11.98 13.76
CA GLY A 286 -5.01 -12.89 13.17
C GLY A 286 -4.97 -13.09 11.66
N GLY A 287 -3.88 -12.76 10.98
CA GLY A 287 -3.73 -13.07 9.57
C GLY A 287 -3.78 -11.85 8.69
N ASP A 288 -3.39 -12.06 7.44
CA ASP A 288 -3.73 -11.19 6.33
C ASP A 288 -4.57 -11.99 5.33
N ALA A 289 -5.43 -11.33 4.58
CA ALA A 289 -6.20 -11.96 3.52
C ALA A 289 -6.30 -11.07 2.28
N PHE A 290 -6.21 -11.71 1.12
CA PHE A 290 -6.63 -11.10 -0.14
C PHE A 290 -8.13 -10.85 -0.15
N VAL A 291 -8.51 -9.71 -0.73
CA VAL A 291 -9.92 -9.39 -0.99
C VAL A 291 -10.31 -9.93 -2.37
N SER A 292 -11.31 -10.82 -2.39
CA SER A 292 -11.97 -11.30 -3.59
C SER A 292 -13.36 -10.69 -3.70
N GLY A 293 -13.69 -10.14 -4.87
CA GLY A 293 -15.03 -9.63 -5.18
C GLY A 293 -15.14 -8.11 -5.35
N GLY A 294 -14.03 -7.37 -5.33
CA GLY A 294 -14.01 -5.92 -5.54
C GLY A 294 -13.91 -5.13 -4.24
N TYR A 295 -12.68 -4.86 -3.77
CA TYR A 295 -12.42 -4.12 -2.54
C TYR A 295 -13.00 -2.70 -2.58
N GLN A 296 -13.18 -2.13 -3.77
CA GLN A 296 -13.86 -0.85 -3.97
C GLN A 296 -15.31 -0.82 -3.46
N ARG A 297 -15.95 -1.99 -3.25
CA ARG A 297 -17.29 -2.06 -2.65
C ARG A 297 -17.37 -1.54 -1.22
N ILE A 298 -16.29 -1.58 -0.44
CA ILE A 298 -16.30 -1.01 0.93
C ILE A 298 -16.44 0.51 0.92
N PRO A 299 -15.57 1.28 0.21
CA PRO A 299 -15.77 2.72 0.14
C PRO A 299 -17.08 3.10 -0.58
N GLU A 300 -17.57 2.30 -1.53
CA GLU A 300 -18.91 2.49 -2.12
C GLU A 300 -20.05 2.31 -1.10
N LEU A 301 -19.97 1.28 -0.26
CA LEU A 301 -20.91 1.04 0.84
C LEU A 301 -20.96 2.21 1.83
N LEU A 302 -19.81 2.79 2.18
CA LEU A 302 -19.75 3.97 3.07
C LEU A 302 -20.21 5.25 2.37
N ALA A 303 -20.11 5.31 1.05
CA ALA A 303 -20.58 6.43 0.24
C ALA A 303 -22.11 6.39 0.00
N ASP A 304 -22.75 5.24 0.21
CA ASP A 304 -24.20 5.10 0.05
C ASP A 304 -24.96 6.09 0.94
N GLY A 305 -25.88 6.83 0.35
CA GLY A 305 -26.62 7.92 1.01
C GLY A 305 -25.88 9.26 1.16
N LEU A 306 -24.61 9.39 0.76
CA LEU A 306 -23.89 10.68 0.76
C LEU A 306 -24.11 11.46 -0.56
N ASP A 307 -24.12 12.80 -0.49
CA ASP A 307 -24.00 13.65 -1.70
C ASP A 307 -22.55 13.62 -2.20
N VAL A 308 -22.23 12.61 -3.02
CA VAL A 308 -20.91 12.48 -3.66
C VAL A 308 -20.94 13.06 -5.07
N ARG A 309 -20.22 14.17 -5.26
CA ARG A 309 -20.06 14.85 -6.55
C ARG A 309 -18.76 14.43 -7.21
N LEU A 310 -18.87 13.51 -8.16
CA LEU A 310 -17.76 13.05 -9.00
C LEU A 310 -17.35 14.14 -10.00
N ASN A 311 -16.17 13.99 -10.61
CA ASN A 311 -15.59 14.93 -11.58
C ASN A 311 -15.56 16.38 -11.07
N SER A 312 -15.38 16.56 -9.76
CA SER A 312 -15.38 17.85 -9.08
C SER A 312 -14.02 18.15 -8.45
N PRO A 313 -12.94 18.27 -9.26
CA PRO A 313 -11.61 18.54 -8.73
C PRO A 313 -11.57 19.91 -8.03
N VAL A 314 -11.01 19.93 -6.83
CA VAL A 314 -10.83 21.15 -6.03
C VAL A 314 -9.48 21.79 -6.37
N ALA A 315 -9.49 23.09 -6.67
CA ALA A 315 -8.29 23.88 -6.94
C ALA A 315 -7.76 24.60 -5.69
N ASN A 316 -8.66 25.11 -4.84
CA ASN A 316 -8.30 25.89 -3.67
C ASN A 316 -9.26 25.68 -2.49
N VAL A 317 -8.70 25.70 -1.28
CA VAL A 317 -9.41 25.71 0.00
C VAL A 317 -8.96 26.92 0.80
N ASP A 318 -9.85 27.88 0.99
CA ASP A 318 -9.61 29.07 1.79
C ASP A 318 -10.37 29.00 3.12
N THR A 319 -9.62 29.09 4.21
CA THR A 319 -10.13 29.10 5.59
C THR A 319 -9.82 30.41 6.32
N SER A 320 -9.31 31.43 5.61
CA SER A 320 -8.90 32.71 6.18
C SER A 320 -10.08 33.61 6.56
N GLN A 321 -11.24 33.37 5.96
CA GLN A 321 -12.47 34.11 6.22
C GLN A 321 -13.11 33.68 7.53
N SER A 322 -13.63 34.66 8.29
CA SER A 322 -14.25 34.38 9.59
C SER A 322 -15.63 33.71 9.48
N ASN A 323 -16.30 33.81 8.33
CA ASN A 323 -17.68 33.36 8.14
C ASN A 323 -17.83 31.96 7.52
N GLY A 324 -16.74 31.25 7.24
CA GLY A 324 -16.82 29.90 6.68
C GLY A 324 -15.56 29.48 5.93
N VAL A 325 -15.63 28.32 5.30
CA VAL A 325 -14.64 27.80 4.34
C VAL A 325 -15.14 28.04 2.93
N TYR A 326 -14.25 28.45 2.03
CA TYR A 326 -14.53 28.61 0.60
C TYR A 326 -13.72 27.57 -0.17
N VAL A 327 -14.41 26.71 -0.91
CA VAL A 327 -13.82 25.63 -1.71
C VAL A 327 -14.06 25.94 -3.19
N THR A 328 -12.98 26.24 -3.92
CA THR A 328 -13.03 26.57 -5.34
C THR A 328 -12.68 25.33 -6.17
N LEU A 329 -13.55 24.93 -7.09
CA LEU A 329 -13.32 23.85 -8.04
C LEU A 329 -12.44 24.33 -9.20
N GLU A 330 -11.78 23.41 -9.93
CA GLU A 330 -11.05 23.76 -11.16
C GLU A 330 -11.96 24.36 -12.25
N SER A 331 -13.28 24.12 -12.18
CA SER A 331 -14.27 24.75 -13.05
C SER A 331 -14.53 26.24 -12.73
N GLY A 332 -14.01 26.74 -11.60
CA GLY A 332 -14.28 28.07 -11.08
C GLY A 332 -15.52 28.18 -10.18
N ALA A 333 -16.32 27.11 -10.05
CA ALA A 333 -17.42 27.08 -9.09
C ALA A 333 -16.90 27.15 -7.64
N VAL A 334 -17.59 27.90 -6.79
CA VAL A 334 -17.24 28.06 -5.38
C VAL A 334 -18.34 27.50 -4.50
N LEU A 335 -17.97 26.63 -3.57
CA LEU A 335 -18.84 26.11 -2.52
C LEU A 335 -18.41 26.67 -1.17
N THR A 336 -19.39 26.88 -0.28
CA THR A 336 -19.14 27.34 1.08
C THR A 336 -19.66 26.34 2.09
N ALA A 337 -18.98 26.23 3.23
CA ALA A 337 -19.37 25.37 4.35
C ALA A 337 -18.82 25.92 5.67
N ASP A 338 -19.27 25.38 6.80
CA ASP A 338 -18.75 25.74 8.12
C ASP A 338 -17.35 25.15 8.34
N ALA A 339 -17.12 23.94 7.83
CA ALA A 339 -15.87 23.21 7.96
C ALA A 339 -15.56 22.36 6.72
N VAL A 340 -14.31 21.88 6.66
CA VAL A 340 -13.81 21.04 5.57
C VAL A 340 -12.92 19.91 6.09
N VAL A 341 -13.11 18.70 5.56
CA VAL A 341 -12.16 17.59 5.69
C VAL A 341 -11.35 17.49 4.41
N VAL A 342 -10.04 17.64 4.51
CA VAL A 342 -9.12 17.42 3.38
C VAL A 342 -8.63 15.98 3.44
N ALA A 343 -9.17 15.13 2.54
CA ALA A 343 -8.91 13.70 2.47
C ALA A 343 -8.14 13.27 1.20
N VAL A 344 -7.33 14.18 0.65
CA VAL A 344 -6.47 13.92 -0.52
C VAL A 344 -5.16 13.22 -0.12
N PRO A 345 -4.50 12.47 -1.00
CA PRO A 345 -3.18 11.88 -0.72
C PRO A 345 -2.14 12.94 -0.30
N VAL A 346 -1.18 12.56 0.55
CA VAL A 346 -0.12 13.48 1.03
C VAL A 346 0.70 14.07 -0.11
N SER A 347 0.92 13.30 -1.17
CA SER A 347 1.59 13.73 -2.41
C SER A 347 0.88 14.92 -3.08
N LEU A 348 -0.46 14.95 -3.03
CA LEU A 348 -1.24 16.06 -3.54
C LEU A 348 -1.14 17.31 -2.66
N LEU A 349 -1.06 17.13 -1.33
CA LEU A 349 -0.74 18.22 -0.41
C LEU A 349 0.66 18.80 -0.66
N GLN A 350 1.64 17.94 -0.93
CA GLN A 350 3.02 18.33 -1.29
C GLN A 350 3.06 19.10 -2.61
N ALA A 351 2.23 18.69 -3.57
CA ALA A 351 2.06 19.36 -4.86
C ALA A 351 1.15 20.61 -4.80
N GLN A 352 0.61 20.95 -3.62
CA GLN A 352 -0.33 22.06 -3.42
C GLN A 352 -1.56 21.97 -4.34
N SER A 353 -2.12 20.76 -4.50
CA SER A 353 -3.28 20.48 -5.35
C SER A 353 -4.33 19.66 -4.56
N PRO A 354 -5.30 20.28 -3.87
CA PRO A 354 -5.60 21.71 -3.89
C PRO A 354 -4.59 22.55 -3.10
N SER A 355 -4.53 23.83 -3.44
CA SER A 355 -3.85 24.83 -2.61
C SER A 355 -4.67 25.10 -1.35
N ILE A 356 -4.01 25.26 -0.20
CA ILE A 356 -4.69 25.48 1.08
C ILE A 356 -4.12 26.73 1.77
N THR A 357 -4.97 27.71 2.04
CA THR A 357 -4.59 28.94 2.73
C THR A 357 -4.54 28.72 4.24
N GLY A 358 -3.57 29.34 4.92
CA GLY A 358 -3.53 29.38 6.39
C GLY A 358 -2.78 28.23 7.08
N LEU A 359 -2.08 27.37 6.33
CA LEU A 359 -1.27 26.32 6.94
C LEU A 359 -0.10 26.91 7.73
N SER A 360 0.03 26.52 9.01
CA SER A 360 1.19 26.90 9.83
C SER A 360 2.48 26.27 9.32
N LYS A 361 3.64 26.86 9.66
CA LYS A 361 4.96 26.30 9.32
C LYS A 361 5.12 24.85 9.81
N ALA A 362 4.54 24.52 10.96
CA ALA A 362 4.59 23.16 11.52
C ALA A 362 3.80 22.16 10.65
N ILE A 363 2.62 22.55 10.14
CA ILE A 363 1.82 21.70 9.25
C ILE A 363 2.52 21.54 7.90
N GLN A 364 3.05 22.62 7.32
CA GLN A 364 3.80 22.57 6.07
C GLN A 364 5.04 21.67 6.18
N ALA A 365 5.81 21.82 7.26
CA ALA A 365 6.96 20.96 7.54
C ALA A 365 6.55 19.50 7.72
N ALA A 366 5.39 19.24 8.34
CA ALA A 366 4.90 17.88 8.51
C ALA A 366 4.44 17.24 7.19
N ILE A 367 3.77 17.99 6.31
CA ILE A 367 3.44 17.54 4.94
C ILE A 367 4.72 17.19 4.17
N GLY A 368 5.75 18.03 4.24
CA GLY A 368 7.05 17.78 3.60
C GLY A 368 7.88 16.67 4.25
N GLY A 369 7.59 16.32 5.50
CA GLY A 369 8.31 15.31 6.28
C GLY A 369 7.87 13.87 6.05
N ILE A 370 6.87 13.64 5.19
CA ILE A 370 6.38 12.32 4.81
C ILE A 370 6.84 12.03 3.38
N ALA A 371 7.39 10.84 3.13
CA ALA A 371 7.71 10.42 1.77
C ALA A 371 6.48 9.82 1.10
N THR A 372 6.30 10.14 -0.18
CA THR A 372 5.40 9.40 -1.05
C THR A 372 6.17 8.22 -1.63
N GLY A 373 5.68 7.01 -1.33
CA GLY A 373 6.23 5.75 -1.80
C GLY A 373 5.53 5.26 -3.07
N ASP A 374 6.25 4.51 -3.89
CA ASP A 374 5.80 3.94 -5.14
C ASP A 374 5.76 2.42 -5.05
N LEU A 375 4.63 1.82 -5.44
CA LEU A 375 4.47 0.38 -5.61
C LEU A 375 3.60 0.17 -6.84
N GLU A 376 4.07 -0.65 -7.76
CA GLU A 376 3.34 -0.93 -9.01
C GLU A 376 3.20 -2.43 -9.23
N LYS A 377 2.11 -2.81 -9.89
CA LYS A 377 1.71 -4.17 -10.18
C LYS A 377 1.80 -4.46 -11.67
N VAL A 378 2.15 -5.71 -11.98
CA VAL A 378 1.84 -6.36 -13.25
C VAL A 378 0.98 -7.58 -12.94
N ILE A 379 -0.20 -7.67 -13.53
CA ILE A 379 -1.14 -8.77 -13.31
C ILE A 379 -1.26 -9.52 -14.62
N LEU A 380 -1.04 -10.84 -14.60
CA LEU A 380 -0.97 -11.70 -15.78
C LEU A 380 -2.00 -12.81 -15.65
N ARG A 381 -2.94 -12.90 -16.60
CA ARG A 381 -3.94 -13.97 -16.67
C ARG A 381 -3.50 -15.05 -17.66
N TYR A 382 -3.79 -16.31 -17.36
CA TYR A 382 -3.46 -17.46 -18.19
C TYR A 382 -4.66 -18.41 -18.33
N ASP A 383 -4.64 -19.26 -19.36
CA ASP A 383 -5.66 -20.31 -19.53
C ASP A 383 -5.47 -21.48 -18.56
N LYS A 384 -4.22 -21.74 -18.16
CA LYS A 384 -3.85 -22.83 -17.25
C LYS A 384 -2.75 -22.39 -16.30
N GLN A 385 -2.86 -22.81 -15.04
CA GLN A 385 -1.84 -22.61 -14.02
C GLN A 385 -0.63 -23.51 -14.31
N TRP A 386 0.54 -22.88 -14.51
CA TRP A 386 1.80 -23.56 -14.82
C TRP A 386 2.84 -23.50 -13.69
N TRP A 387 2.57 -22.70 -12.64
CA TRP A 387 3.53 -22.35 -11.58
C TRP A 387 3.49 -23.23 -10.32
N GLY A 388 2.77 -24.36 -10.33
CA GLY A 388 2.69 -25.25 -9.15
C GLY A 388 1.49 -24.95 -8.26
N GLN A 389 1.62 -25.10 -6.94
CA GLN A 389 0.57 -24.82 -5.93
C GLN A 389 1.00 -23.75 -4.91
N GLU A 390 2.23 -23.27 -5.03
CA GLU A 390 2.78 -22.24 -4.18
C GLU A 390 2.00 -20.92 -4.34
N THR A 391 1.83 -20.21 -3.23
CA THR A 391 1.06 -18.96 -3.14
C THR A 391 1.95 -17.75 -3.39
N VAL A 392 3.25 -17.85 -3.08
CA VAL A 392 4.24 -16.77 -3.21
C VAL A 392 5.48 -17.26 -3.94
N PHE A 393 5.98 -16.44 -4.87
CA PHE A 393 7.18 -16.71 -5.65
C PHE A 393 8.16 -15.54 -5.55
N GLY A 394 9.28 -15.73 -4.85
CA GLY A 394 10.37 -14.77 -4.87
C GLY A 394 11.28 -14.99 -6.07
N ILE A 395 11.45 -13.96 -6.90
CA ILE A 395 12.26 -14.00 -8.12
C ILE A 395 13.61 -13.33 -7.87
N VAL A 396 14.62 -14.16 -7.66
CA VAL A 396 15.91 -13.77 -7.10
C VAL A 396 16.92 -13.48 -8.21
N GLY A 397 17.53 -12.29 -8.17
CA GLY A 397 18.48 -11.83 -9.19
C GLY A 397 17.88 -10.95 -10.27
N GLY A 398 16.71 -10.36 -10.01
CA GLY A 398 16.02 -9.46 -10.93
C GLY A 398 16.91 -8.32 -11.42
N GLY A 399 16.99 -8.18 -12.74
CA GLY A 399 17.66 -7.12 -13.47
C GLY A 399 16.95 -7.01 -14.82
N VAL A 400 17.18 -5.94 -15.59
CA VAL A 400 16.60 -5.80 -16.93
C VAL A 400 16.91 -7.07 -17.75
N PRO A 401 15.92 -7.75 -18.37
CA PRO A 401 16.18 -8.89 -19.24
C PRO A 401 17.22 -8.53 -20.33
N GLY A 402 18.27 -9.33 -20.45
CA GLY A 402 19.35 -9.10 -21.41
C GLY A 402 20.55 -8.29 -20.87
N GLN A 403 20.50 -7.77 -19.65
CA GLN A 403 21.69 -7.26 -18.98
C GLN A 403 22.41 -8.36 -18.19
N SER A 404 23.75 -8.33 -18.24
CA SER A 404 24.58 -9.33 -17.58
C SER A 404 24.25 -9.39 -16.08
N SER A 405 24.34 -10.59 -15.52
CA SER A 405 24.04 -10.88 -14.11
C SER A 405 24.97 -10.19 -13.08
N ASN A 406 25.86 -9.31 -13.57
CA ASN A 406 26.60 -8.30 -12.82
C ASN A 406 25.78 -7.00 -12.85
N LEU A 407 24.69 -6.97 -12.09
CA LEU A 407 24.01 -5.72 -11.80
C LEU A 407 25.04 -4.79 -11.13
N ALA A 408 25.29 -3.63 -11.73
CA ALA A 408 26.06 -2.60 -11.06
C ALA A 408 25.40 -2.34 -9.68
N PRO A 409 26.19 -2.11 -8.61
CA PRO A 409 25.64 -1.68 -7.32
C PRO A 409 24.64 -0.54 -7.54
N GLY A 410 23.37 -0.74 -7.18
CA GLY A 410 22.29 0.24 -7.38
C GLY A 410 21.37 0.02 -8.58
N SER A 411 21.48 -1.08 -9.33
CA SER A 411 20.46 -1.45 -10.32
C SER A 411 19.15 -1.83 -9.61
N ALA A 412 18.06 -1.14 -9.91
CA ALA A 412 16.77 -1.42 -9.31
C ALA A 412 16.24 -2.82 -9.70
N LEU A 413 15.87 -3.63 -8.71
CA LEU A 413 15.33 -4.97 -8.94
C LEU A 413 13.83 -4.84 -9.24
N ARG A 414 13.38 -5.24 -10.45
CA ARG A 414 11.96 -5.21 -10.84
C ARG A 414 11.37 -6.60 -10.89
N TRP A 415 10.07 -6.70 -10.56
CA TRP A 415 9.28 -7.94 -10.63
C TRP A 415 9.92 -9.06 -9.81
N THR A 416 10.28 -8.75 -8.56
CA THR A 416 11.06 -9.63 -7.67
C THR A 416 10.22 -10.54 -6.78
N GLU A 417 8.91 -10.37 -6.79
CA GLU A 417 7.95 -11.15 -6.02
C GLU A 417 6.66 -11.24 -6.79
N PHE A 418 6.09 -12.45 -6.85
CA PHE A 418 4.79 -12.72 -7.46
C PHE A 418 3.89 -13.50 -6.52
N TYR A 419 2.59 -13.21 -6.55
CA TYR A 419 1.57 -13.93 -5.79
C TYR A 419 0.60 -14.64 -6.73
N ASN A 420 0.17 -15.82 -6.33
CA ASN A 420 -0.89 -16.58 -6.98
C ASN A 420 -2.25 -15.96 -6.68
N LEU A 421 -2.92 -15.44 -7.71
CA LEU A 421 -4.26 -14.84 -7.60
C LEU A 421 -5.38 -15.80 -7.97
N THR A 422 -5.08 -17.06 -8.30
CA THR A 422 -6.07 -17.96 -8.91
C THR A 422 -7.34 -18.10 -8.08
N ASP A 423 -7.20 -18.29 -6.77
CA ASP A 423 -8.35 -18.39 -5.87
C ASP A 423 -9.04 -17.03 -5.63
N VAL A 424 -8.30 -15.93 -5.79
CA VAL A 424 -8.78 -14.55 -5.58
C VAL A 424 -9.62 -14.06 -6.75
N VAL A 425 -9.21 -14.34 -7.99
CA VAL A 425 -9.90 -13.87 -9.21
C VAL A 425 -10.73 -14.96 -9.89
N GLY A 426 -10.56 -16.23 -9.51
CA GLY A 426 -11.28 -17.38 -10.07
C GLY A 426 -10.75 -17.89 -11.43
N THR A 427 -9.61 -17.38 -11.88
CA THR A 427 -8.93 -17.78 -13.13
C THR A 427 -7.41 -17.81 -12.89
N PRO A 428 -6.62 -18.67 -13.57
CA PRO A 428 -5.19 -18.69 -13.38
C PRO A 428 -4.56 -17.31 -13.60
N ALA A 429 -4.03 -16.73 -12.52
CA ALA A 429 -3.42 -15.41 -12.58
C ALA A 429 -2.28 -15.24 -11.57
N LEU A 430 -1.29 -14.44 -11.96
CA LEU A 430 -0.19 -13.99 -11.11
C LEU A 430 -0.21 -12.47 -11.01
N VAL A 431 0.15 -11.92 -9.85
CA VAL A 431 0.50 -10.51 -9.71
C VAL A 431 1.95 -10.39 -9.28
N GLY A 432 2.72 -9.57 -10.00
CA GLY A 432 4.10 -9.22 -9.67
C GLY A 432 4.23 -7.78 -9.21
N PHE A 433 5.19 -7.53 -8.32
CA PHE A 433 5.39 -6.22 -7.69
C PHE A 433 6.75 -5.60 -8.00
N SER A 434 6.80 -4.27 -7.97
CA SER A 434 8.04 -3.46 -7.97
C SER A 434 7.82 -2.24 -7.09
N GLY A 435 8.76 -1.97 -6.17
CA GLY A 435 8.65 -0.87 -5.21
C GLY A 435 9.70 0.22 -5.43
N GLY A 436 9.54 1.37 -4.77
CA GLY A 436 10.56 2.41 -4.68
C GLY A 436 11.09 2.89 -6.03
N SER A 437 12.42 2.96 -6.17
CA SER A 437 13.06 3.37 -7.42
C SER A 437 12.77 2.42 -8.58
N ALA A 438 12.57 1.13 -8.31
CA ALA A 438 12.24 0.13 -9.32
C ALA A 438 10.87 0.41 -9.96
N ALA A 439 9.89 0.78 -9.13
CA ALA A 439 8.56 1.22 -9.59
C ALA A 439 8.64 2.48 -10.46
N ARG A 440 9.34 3.52 -10.01
CA ARG A 440 9.47 4.80 -10.74
C ARG A 440 10.21 4.68 -12.08
N GLN A 441 11.19 3.77 -12.15
CA GLN A 441 12.01 3.56 -13.34
C GLN A 441 11.49 2.44 -14.24
N ARG A 442 10.28 1.92 -13.98
CA ARG A 442 9.66 0.89 -14.82
C ARG A 442 9.45 1.39 -16.26
N PRO A 443 9.29 0.49 -17.23
CA PRO A 443 8.99 0.88 -18.60
C PRO A 443 7.76 1.80 -18.73
N LYS A 444 7.82 2.73 -19.69
CA LYS A 444 6.73 3.69 -19.94
C LYS A 444 5.46 3.04 -20.52
N SER A 445 5.59 1.89 -21.20
CA SER A 445 4.47 1.17 -21.79
C SER A 445 4.15 -0.11 -21.02
N ASP A 446 2.86 -0.44 -20.94
CA ASP A 446 2.39 -1.65 -20.24
C ASP A 446 2.95 -2.92 -20.88
N SER A 447 3.00 -2.97 -22.22
CA SER A 447 3.59 -4.08 -22.96
C SER A 447 5.06 -4.34 -22.60
N ALA A 448 5.83 -3.30 -22.28
CA ALA A 448 7.23 -3.44 -21.88
C ALA A 448 7.37 -3.89 -20.42
N CYS A 449 6.49 -3.41 -19.52
CA CYS A 449 6.39 -3.96 -18.17
C CYS A 449 6.05 -5.45 -18.19
N VAL A 450 5.07 -5.84 -19.00
CA VAL A 450 4.67 -7.24 -19.20
C VAL A 450 5.82 -8.06 -19.77
N ALA A 451 6.51 -7.57 -20.81
CA ALA A 451 7.66 -8.26 -21.37
C ALA A 451 8.80 -8.45 -20.35
N GLU A 452 9.08 -7.45 -19.51
CA GLU A 452 10.06 -7.58 -18.42
C GLU A 452 9.64 -8.64 -17.40
N ALA A 453 8.39 -8.60 -16.95
CA ALA A 453 7.86 -9.56 -15.99
C ALA A 453 7.91 -11.01 -16.52
N LEU A 454 7.53 -11.21 -17.78
CA LEU A 454 7.61 -12.51 -18.45
C LEU A 454 9.05 -13.00 -18.60
N GLY A 455 9.99 -12.10 -18.91
CA GLY A 455 11.41 -12.43 -18.95
C GLY A 455 11.94 -12.92 -17.59
N MET A 456 11.48 -12.32 -16.49
CA MET A 456 11.84 -12.73 -15.14
C MET A 456 11.25 -14.08 -14.76
N LEU A 457 9.95 -14.30 -15.03
CA LEU A 457 9.31 -15.59 -14.82
C LEU A 457 9.95 -16.69 -15.66
N GLN A 458 10.23 -16.43 -16.94
CA GLN A 458 10.91 -17.39 -17.82
C GLN A 458 12.29 -17.78 -17.28
N ALA A 459 13.08 -16.81 -16.82
CA ALA A 459 14.40 -17.08 -16.26
C ALA A 459 14.34 -17.90 -14.96
N ALA A 460 13.34 -17.63 -14.11
CA ALA A 460 13.15 -18.32 -12.85
C ALA A 460 12.58 -19.74 -12.99
N PHE A 461 11.77 -20.00 -14.02
CA PHE A 461 11.03 -21.26 -14.21
C PHE A 461 11.54 -22.18 -15.33
N ARG A 462 12.65 -21.83 -15.99
CA ARG A 462 13.25 -22.61 -17.08
C ARG A 462 13.66 -24.05 -16.73
#